data_AF-A0A0B1S188-F1
#
_entry.id   AF-A0A0B1S188-F1
#
_cell.length_a   1.000
_cell.length_b   1.000
_cell.length_c   1.000
_cell.angle_alpha   90.00
_cell.angle_beta   90.00
_cell.angle_gamma   90.00
#
_symmetry.space_group_name_H-M   'P 1'
#
loop_
_entity.id
_entity.type
_entity.pdbx_description
1 polymer ?
#
loop_
_entity_poly.entity_id
_entity_poly.type
_entity_poly.pdbx_seq_one_letter_code
_entity_poly.pdbx_strand_id
1 'polypeptide(L)'
;MVSTSKKLCNDVTKEYGENLNCMHLNLPDFEEDLDWGEQKYIDYLTLRSKLMRTLTEKSLRYVLIETDSVWFRDPVELFLNATLIDDADVVVPMKGHTYKGDMLAFSPMLVEPTNTSIVLFKEMTRRLLGNNSLYDQVRFSRGKPAFSRL
;
A
#
# COMPACT_ATOMS: atom_id res chain seq x y z
N MET A 1 5.02 4.05 -10.55
CA MET A 1 5.80 3.49 -9.43
C MET A 1 6.42 4.63 -8.62
N VAL A 2 6.61 4.46 -7.31
CA VAL A 2 7.37 5.40 -6.47
C VAL A 2 8.57 4.64 -5.91
N SER A 3 9.78 5.22 -5.97
CA SER A 3 11.00 4.59 -5.43
C SER A 3 11.87 5.61 -4.72
N THR A 4 12.55 5.18 -3.67
CA THR A 4 13.61 5.95 -2.99
C THR A 4 14.95 5.85 -3.70
N SER A 5 15.12 4.90 -4.63
CA SER A 5 16.36 4.72 -5.39
C SER A 5 16.28 5.44 -6.74
N LYS A 6 17.11 6.47 -6.91
CA LYS A 6 17.24 7.16 -8.21
C LYS A 6 17.74 6.22 -9.30
N LYS A 7 18.67 5.33 -8.95
CA LYS A 7 19.21 4.33 -9.88
C LYS A 7 18.11 3.41 -10.38
N LEU A 8 17.28 2.88 -9.49
CA LEU A 8 16.15 2.02 -9.86
C LEU A 8 15.17 2.75 -10.80
N CYS A 9 14.80 4.00 -10.51
CA CYS A 9 13.93 4.75 -11.42
C CYS A 9 14.55 4.95 -12.81
N ASN A 10 15.86 5.22 -12.90
CA ASN A 10 16.54 5.34 -14.19
C ASN A 10 16.54 4.01 -14.96
N ASP A 11 16.85 2.91 -14.29
CA ASP A 11 16.91 1.58 -14.90
C ASP A 11 15.51 1.16 -15.42
N VAL A 12 14.47 1.35 -14.61
CA VAL A 12 13.08 1.08 -15.00
C VAL A 12 12.65 1.99 -16.16
N THR A 13 12.96 3.28 -16.12
CA THR A 13 12.59 4.20 -17.21
C THR A 13 13.30 3.83 -18.51
N LYS A 14 14.55 3.36 -18.42
CA LYS A 14 15.32 2.91 -19.59
C LYS A 14 14.76 1.61 -20.18
N GLU A 15 14.31 0.68 -19.35
CA GLU A 15 13.78 -0.62 -19.79
C GLU A 15 12.35 -0.51 -20.33
N TYR A 16 11.48 0.21 -19.62
CA TYR A 16 10.04 0.25 -19.90
C TYR A 16 9.58 1.53 -20.64
N GLY A 17 10.44 2.54 -20.76
CA GLY A 17 10.16 3.78 -21.47
C GLY A 17 8.94 4.52 -20.92
N GLU A 18 8.09 5.00 -21.84
CA GLU A 18 6.87 5.75 -21.49
C GLU A 18 5.76 4.87 -20.89
N ASN A 19 5.87 3.54 -20.98
CA ASN A 19 4.87 2.62 -20.43
C ASN A 19 4.86 2.60 -18.89
N LEU A 20 5.93 3.07 -18.25
CA LEU A 20 6.05 3.07 -16.80
C LEU A 20 6.69 4.37 -16.30
N ASN A 21 5.92 5.17 -15.59
CA ASN A 21 6.43 6.35 -14.90
C ASN A 21 6.95 6.00 -13.50
N CYS A 22 8.23 6.29 -13.22
CA CYS A 22 8.84 6.16 -11.91
C CYS A 22 9.05 7.52 -11.24
N MET A 23 8.42 7.74 -10.09
CA MET A 23 8.62 8.93 -9.28
C MET A 23 9.70 8.67 -8.23
N HIS A 24 10.84 9.35 -8.37
CA HIS A 24 11.91 9.29 -7.39
C HIS A 24 11.59 10.15 -6.17
N LEU A 25 11.51 9.51 -5.01
CA LEU A 25 11.32 10.16 -3.72
C LEU A 25 12.65 10.26 -3.01
N ASN A 26 13.26 11.44 -3.05
CA ASN A 26 14.59 11.67 -2.48
C ASN A 26 14.54 11.60 -0.94
N LEU A 27 14.91 10.44 -0.40
CA LEU A 27 15.02 10.17 1.03
C LEU A 27 16.38 9.54 1.29
N PRO A 28 17.39 10.35 1.69
CA PRO A 28 18.71 9.85 2.03
C PRO A 28 18.61 8.70 3.03
N ASP A 29 19.50 7.71 2.89
CA ASP A 29 19.58 6.50 3.69
C ASP A 29 18.46 5.47 3.43
N PHE A 30 17.40 5.75 2.67
CA PHE A 30 16.35 4.75 2.34
C PHE A 30 16.59 3.99 1.03
N GLU A 31 17.83 3.98 0.52
CA GLU A 31 18.20 3.23 -0.69
C GLU A 31 18.67 1.80 -0.40
N GLU A 32 19.01 1.51 0.86
CA GLU A 32 19.49 0.21 1.32
C GLU A 32 18.34 -0.64 1.89
N ASP A 33 18.60 -1.94 2.06
CA ASP A 33 17.69 -2.84 2.75
C ASP A 33 17.40 -2.32 4.17
N LEU A 34 16.14 -2.44 4.58
CA LEU A 34 15.68 -1.96 5.88
C LEU A 34 15.55 -3.13 6.85
N ASP A 35 16.18 -3.01 8.01
CA ASP A 35 16.09 -4.00 9.06
C ASP A 35 14.71 -3.99 9.74
N TRP A 36 14.10 -5.17 9.80
CA TRP A 36 12.76 -5.35 10.34
C TRP A 36 12.72 -4.99 11.84
N GLY A 37 11.77 -4.12 12.20
CA GLY A 37 11.55 -3.69 13.59
C GLY A 37 12.41 -2.52 14.03
N GLU A 38 13.35 -2.05 13.18
CA GLU A 38 14.08 -0.82 13.44
C GLU A 38 13.23 0.43 13.16
N GLN A 39 13.63 1.55 13.78
CA GLN A 39 12.92 2.82 13.63
C GLN A 39 12.84 3.27 12.17
N LYS A 40 13.91 3.05 11.40
CA LYS A 40 13.97 3.39 9.98
C LYS A 40 12.93 2.63 9.16
N TYR A 41 12.71 1.35 9.47
CA TYR A 41 11.63 0.58 8.86
C TYR A 41 10.25 1.14 9.23
N ILE A 42 10.04 1.51 10.49
CA ILE A 42 8.79 2.13 10.95
C ILE A 42 8.54 3.49 10.28
N ASP A 43 9.59 4.27 10.05
CA ASP A 43 9.53 5.54 9.35
C ASP A 43 9.15 5.33 7.87
N TYR A 44 9.69 4.29 7.23
CA TYR A 44 9.29 3.87 5.89
C TYR A 44 7.81 3.45 5.82
N LEU A 45 7.31 2.65 6.79
CA LEU A 45 5.89 2.30 6.86
C LEU A 45 5.00 3.53 7.07
N THR A 46 5.47 4.48 7.87
CA THR A 46 4.77 5.76 8.09
C THR A 46 4.71 6.59 6.82
N LEU A 47 5.80 6.63 6.05
CA LEU A 47 5.85 7.27 4.74
C LEU A 47 4.87 6.61 3.76
N ARG A 48 4.85 5.27 3.69
CA ARG A 48 3.88 4.50 2.88
C ARG A 48 2.45 4.88 3.25
N SER A 49 2.13 4.93 4.54
CA SER A 49 0.80 5.36 5.02
C SER A 49 0.45 6.80 4.65
N LYS A 50 1.40 7.73 4.74
CA LYS A 50 1.20 9.12 4.33
C LYS A 50 0.99 9.26 2.82
N LEU A 51 1.71 8.48 2.01
CA LEU A 51 1.54 8.47 0.56
C LEU A 51 0.13 7.98 0.19
N MET A 52 -0.30 6.85 0.74
CA MET A 52 -1.66 6.33 0.55
C MET A 52 -2.73 7.37 0.88
N ARG A 53 -2.60 8.01 2.04
CA ARG A 53 -3.50 9.10 2.45
C ARG A 53 -3.49 10.24 1.43
N THR A 54 -2.31 10.69 1.01
CA THR A 54 -2.17 11.81 0.05
C THR A 54 -2.83 11.49 -1.29
N LEU A 55 -2.62 10.29 -1.83
CA LEU A 55 -3.24 9.85 -3.08
C LEU A 55 -4.77 9.84 -2.95
N THR A 56 -5.28 9.29 -1.84
CA THR A 56 -6.71 9.22 -1.54
C THR A 56 -7.32 10.63 -1.39
N GLU A 57 -6.68 11.54 -0.64
CA GLU A 57 -7.11 12.94 -0.48
C GLU A 57 -7.09 13.72 -1.81
N LYS A 58 -6.28 13.29 -2.78
CA LYS A 58 -6.24 13.84 -4.15
C LYS A 58 -7.21 13.16 -5.11
N SER A 59 -8.15 12.37 -4.59
CA SER A 59 -9.16 11.68 -5.39
C SER A 59 -8.56 10.69 -6.41
N LEU A 60 -7.40 10.12 -6.11
CA LEU A 60 -6.75 9.14 -6.97
C LEU A 60 -7.12 7.73 -6.50
N ARG A 61 -7.69 6.94 -7.42
CA ARG A 61 -7.81 5.48 -7.28
C ARG A 61 -6.46 4.84 -7.57
N TYR A 62 -6.05 3.87 -6.76
CA TYR A 62 -4.78 3.18 -6.96
C TYR A 62 -4.82 1.74 -6.44
N VAL A 63 -3.88 0.95 -6.94
CA VAL A 63 -3.55 -0.38 -6.41
C VAL A 63 -2.21 -0.28 -5.69
N LEU A 64 -2.18 -0.72 -4.43
CA LEU A 64 -0.95 -0.97 -3.69
C LEU A 64 -0.53 -2.43 -3.86
N ILE A 65 0.73 -2.64 -4.19
CA ILE A 65 1.37 -3.95 -4.29
C ILE A 65 2.69 -3.94 -3.53
N GLU A 66 3.08 -5.10 -2.99
CA GLU A 66 4.42 -5.28 -2.44
C GLU A 66 5.39 -5.67 -3.56
N THR A 67 6.64 -5.25 -3.42
CA THR A 67 7.69 -5.42 -4.45
C THR A 67 8.26 -6.84 -4.49
N ASP A 68 8.03 -7.64 -3.46
CA ASP A 68 8.47 -9.03 -3.34
C ASP A 68 7.42 -10.04 -3.86
N SER A 69 6.38 -9.55 -4.56
CA SER A 69 5.31 -10.37 -5.13
C SER A 69 5.51 -10.60 -6.62
N VAL A 70 5.29 -11.84 -7.08
CA VAL A 70 5.27 -12.23 -8.49
C VAL A 70 3.85 -12.60 -8.91
N TRP A 71 3.42 -12.10 -10.06
CA TRP A 71 2.10 -12.38 -10.62
C TRP A 71 2.22 -13.35 -11.79
N PHE A 72 1.47 -14.44 -11.74
CA PHE A 72 1.44 -15.46 -12.81
C PHE A 72 0.38 -15.19 -13.88
N ARG A 73 -0.48 -14.20 -13.67
CA ARG A 73 -1.54 -13.76 -14.59
C ARG A 73 -1.66 -12.24 -14.52
N ASP A 74 -2.22 -11.67 -15.58
CA ASP A 74 -2.56 -10.24 -15.60
C ASP A 74 -3.54 -9.92 -14.45
N PRO A 75 -3.17 -9.04 -13.51
CA PRO A 75 -4.02 -8.72 -12.38
C PRO A 75 -5.13 -7.72 -12.69
N VAL A 76 -5.12 -7.10 -13.87
CA VAL A 76 -6.06 -6.02 -14.22
C VAL A 76 -7.50 -6.51 -14.13
N GLU A 77 -7.80 -7.72 -14.61
CA GLU A 77 -9.16 -8.28 -14.53
C GLU A 77 -9.66 -8.45 -13.09
N LEU A 78 -8.78 -8.78 -12.14
CA LEU A 78 -9.15 -8.90 -10.72
C LEU A 78 -9.61 -7.55 -10.18
N PHE A 79 -8.90 -6.47 -10.52
CA PHE A 79 -9.25 -5.13 -10.07
C PHE A 79 -10.48 -4.56 -10.80
N LEU A 80 -10.63 -4.84 -12.10
CA LEU A 80 -11.84 -4.43 -12.84
C LEU A 80 -13.10 -5.07 -12.25
N ASN A 81 -13.05 -6.36 -11.90
CA ASN A 81 -14.17 -7.03 -11.26
C ASN A 81 -14.42 -6.50 -9.84
N ALA A 82 -13.37 -6.18 -9.09
CA ALA A 82 -13.47 -5.55 -7.77
C ALA A 82 -14.23 -4.22 -7.84
N THR A 83 -14.02 -3.42 -8.89
CA THR A 83 -14.70 -2.12 -9.06
C THR A 83 -16.19 -2.23 -9.41
N LEU A 84 -16.70 -3.42 -9.72
CA LEU A 84 -18.15 -3.64 -9.90
C LEU A 84 -18.90 -3.73 -8.56
N ILE A 85 -18.17 -3.89 -7.46
CA ILE A 85 -18.71 -3.88 -6.11
C ILE A 85 -18.75 -2.41 -5.64
N ASP A 86 -19.86 -1.74 -5.94
CA ASP A 86 -20.07 -0.28 -5.74
C ASP A 86 -20.03 0.18 -4.26
N ASP A 87 -19.90 -0.73 -3.30
CA ASP A 87 -19.99 -0.44 -1.86
C ASP A 87 -18.66 -0.56 -1.09
N ALA A 88 -17.55 -0.82 -1.77
CA ALA A 88 -16.27 -1.05 -1.14
C ALA A 88 -15.33 0.16 -1.20
N ASP A 89 -14.92 0.68 -0.03
CA ASP A 89 -13.92 1.75 0.06
C ASP A 89 -12.50 1.23 -0.19
N VAL A 90 -12.23 -0.01 0.26
CA VAL A 90 -10.95 -0.70 0.11
C VAL A 90 -11.22 -2.19 -0.13
N VAL A 91 -10.56 -2.75 -1.14
CA VAL A 91 -10.65 -4.17 -1.49
C VAL A 91 -9.30 -4.84 -1.29
N VAL A 92 -9.30 -5.95 -0.55
CA VAL A 92 -8.11 -6.74 -0.24
C VAL A 92 -8.45 -8.24 -0.27
N PRO A 93 -7.49 -9.12 -0.61
CA PRO A 93 -7.72 -10.55 -0.55
C PRO A 93 -7.76 -11.07 0.88
N MET A 94 -8.38 -12.23 1.05
CA MET A 94 -8.29 -13.00 2.29
C MET A 94 -6.95 -13.73 2.37
N LYS A 95 -6.38 -13.81 3.58
CA LYS A 95 -5.19 -14.65 3.82
C LYS A 95 -5.61 -16.13 3.76
N GLY A 96 -4.83 -16.93 3.04
CA GLY A 96 -5.01 -18.40 3.00
C GLY A 96 -4.76 -19.08 4.35
N HIS A 97 -3.98 -18.44 5.24
CA HIS A 97 -3.75 -18.90 6.61
C HIS A 97 -4.09 -17.81 7.62
N THR A 98 -5.07 -18.08 8.47
CA THR A 98 -5.49 -17.18 9.55
C THR A 98 -4.64 -17.41 10.80
N TYR A 99 -3.57 -16.66 10.96
CA TYR A 99 -2.82 -16.64 12.22
C TYR A 99 -3.34 -15.49 13.11
N LYS A 100 -3.74 -15.80 14.34
CA LYS A 100 -4.17 -14.82 15.36
C LYS A 100 -5.34 -13.89 14.96
N GLY A 101 -6.25 -14.36 14.11
CA GLY A 101 -7.48 -13.63 13.76
C GLY A 101 -7.34 -12.56 12.68
N ASP A 102 -6.14 -12.35 12.12
CA ASP A 102 -5.95 -11.51 10.94
C ASP A 102 -6.39 -12.29 9.68
N MET A 103 -7.57 -11.95 9.16
CA MET A 103 -8.15 -12.61 7.98
C MET A 103 -7.86 -11.91 6.66
N LEU A 104 -7.51 -10.62 6.70
CA LEU A 104 -7.29 -9.80 5.52
C LEU A 104 -5.79 -9.66 5.22
N ALA A 105 -5.44 -9.79 3.95
CA ALA A 105 -4.13 -9.42 3.45
C ALA A 105 -4.00 -7.89 3.39
N PHE A 106 -2.77 -7.40 3.33
CA PHE A 106 -2.51 -5.97 3.16
C PHE A 106 -2.20 -5.62 1.70
N SER A 107 -1.63 -6.57 0.96
CA SER A 107 -1.29 -6.47 -0.45
C SER A 107 -1.83 -7.71 -1.17
N PRO A 108 -2.18 -7.60 -2.46
CA PRO A 108 -2.53 -6.35 -3.13
C PRO A 108 -3.75 -5.65 -2.48
N MET A 109 -3.83 -4.33 -2.61
CA MET A 109 -4.95 -3.53 -2.10
C MET A 109 -5.43 -2.56 -3.18
N LEU A 110 -6.71 -2.65 -3.55
CA LEU A 110 -7.37 -1.63 -4.36
C LEU A 110 -8.02 -0.61 -3.41
N VAL A 111 -7.78 0.67 -3.67
CA VAL A 111 -8.27 1.76 -2.84
C VAL A 111 -9.15 2.69 -3.67
N GLU A 112 -10.40 2.84 -3.24
CA GLU A 112 -11.30 3.87 -3.74
C GLU A 112 -11.11 5.17 -2.93
N PRO A 113 -11.04 6.34 -3.60
CA PRO A 113 -10.77 7.59 -2.93
C PRO A 113 -12.04 8.18 -2.29
N THR A 114 -12.54 7.52 -1.24
CA THR A 114 -13.73 7.93 -0.49
C THR A 114 -13.35 8.63 0.82
N ASN A 115 -14.32 9.31 1.45
CA ASN A 115 -14.14 9.88 2.78
C ASN A 115 -13.78 8.80 3.82
N THR A 116 -14.31 7.59 3.69
CA THR A 116 -13.98 6.47 4.57
C THR A 116 -12.52 6.05 4.43
N SER A 117 -12.02 5.89 3.20
CA SER A 117 -10.62 5.60 2.92
C SER A 117 -9.69 6.67 3.49
N ILE A 118 -10.05 7.95 3.37
CA ILE A 118 -9.27 9.07 3.95
C ILE A 118 -9.20 8.93 5.48
N VAL A 119 -10.33 8.68 6.14
CA VAL A 119 -10.39 8.52 7.60
C VAL A 119 -9.57 7.30 8.04
N LEU A 120 -9.65 6.19 7.31
CA LEU A 120 -8.85 5.00 7.55
C LEU A 120 -7.35 5.31 7.53
N PHE A 121 -6.84 5.87 6.44
CA PHE A 121 -5.39 6.12 6.32
C PHE A 121 -4.91 7.21 7.29
N LYS A 122 -5.76 8.21 7.59
CA LYS A 122 -5.49 9.20 8.65
C LYS A 122 -5.32 8.53 10.01
N GLU A 123 -6.20 7.60 10.37
CA GLU A 123 -6.10 6.87 11.63
C GLU A 123 -4.89 5.92 11.64
N MET A 124 -4.60 5.24 10.53
CA MET A 124 -3.40 4.41 10.40
C MET A 124 -2.13 5.23 10.62
N THR A 125 -1.99 6.38 9.94
CA THR A 125 -0.84 7.29 10.12
C THR A 125 -0.75 7.78 11.56
N ARG A 126 -1.87 8.22 12.16
CA ARG A 126 -1.91 8.70 13.55
C ARG A 126 -1.42 7.63 14.51
N ARG A 127 -1.88 6.39 14.34
CA ARG A 127 -1.46 5.31 15.22
C ARG A 127 0.02 4.98 15.00
N LEU A 128 0.54 4.96 13.76
CA LEU A 128 1.95 4.69 13.45
C LEU A 128 2.89 5.64 14.19
N LEU A 129 2.53 6.93 14.24
CA LEU A 129 3.28 7.95 14.96
C LEU A 129 3.18 7.84 16.49
N GLY A 130 2.14 7.19 17.02
CA GLY A 130 1.86 7.17 18.47
C GLY A 130 2.33 5.90 19.21
N ASN A 131 2.75 4.85 18.50
CA ASN A 131 3.25 3.62 19.12
C ASN A 131 4.13 2.85 18.12
N ASN A 132 5.44 2.82 18.33
CA ASN A 132 6.40 2.26 17.37
C ASN A 132 6.41 0.72 17.33
N SER A 133 5.64 0.03 18.17
CA SER A 133 5.67 -1.44 18.25
C SER A 133 4.78 -2.19 17.25
N LEU A 134 3.98 -1.48 16.43
CA LEU A 134 3.00 -2.10 15.52
C LEU A 134 3.12 -1.60 14.08
N TYR A 135 3.11 -2.53 13.13
CA TYR A 135 3.22 -2.29 11.69
C TYR A 135 1.90 -1.78 11.07
N ASP A 136 1.96 -1.22 9.87
CA ASP A 136 0.80 -0.68 9.16
C ASP A 136 -0.19 -1.77 8.72
N GLN A 137 0.28 -2.95 8.30
CA GLN A 137 -0.55 -4.13 8.04
C GLN A 137 -1.39 -4.54 9.26
N VAL A 138 -0.77 -4.58 10.46
CA VAL A 138 -1.47 -4.96 11.70
C VAL A 138 -2.51 -3.91 12.09
N ARG A 139 -2.27 -2.64 11.74
CA ARG A 139 -3.24 -1.56 12.00
C ARG A 139 -4.39 -1.59 11.01
N PHE A 140 -4.10 -1.93 9.76
CA PHE A 140 -5.10 -2.12 8.73
C PHE A 140 -6.05 -3.25 9.09
N SER A 141 -5.54 -4.42 9.46
CA SER A 141 -6.37 -5.57 9.83
C SER A 141 -7.24 -5.33 11.06
N ARG A 142 -6.85 -4.40 11.93
CA ARG A 142 -7.62 -3.96 13.11
C ARG A 142 -8.55 -2.77 12.86
N GLY A 143 -8.52 -2.19 11.66
CA GLY A 143 -9.45 -1.16 11.23
C GLY A 143 -10.83 -1.76 10.95
N LYS A 144 -11.91 -1.02 11.21
CA LYS A 144 -13.29 -1.38 10.81
C LYS A 144 -13.83 -0.59 9.58
N PRO A 145 -13.09 -0.34 8.49
CA PRO A 145 -13.72 0.04 7.22
C PRO A 145 -14.68 -1.03 6.70
N ALA A 146 -15.59 -0.63 5.81
CA ALA A 146 -16.31 -1.55 4.96
C ALA A 146 -15.31 -2.16 3.96
N PHE A 147 -14.99 -3.44 4.15
CA PHE A 147 -14.14 -4.20 3.23
C PHE A 147 -15.01 -5.16 2.42
N SER A 148 -14.86 -5.16 1.10
CA SER A 148 -15.41 -6.24 0.27
C SER A 148 -14.35 -7.31 0.00
N ARG A 149 -14.82 -8.53 -0.29
CA ARG A 149 -13.99 -9.72 -0.46
C ARG A 149 -13.82 -10.00 -1.94
N LEU A 150 -12.62 -10.42 -2.33
CA LEU A 150 -12.32 -11.05 -3.63
C LEU A 150 -12.35 -12.57 -3.49
#